data_AF-A0A227J931-F1
#
_entry.id   AF-A0A227J931-F1
#
_cell.length_a   1.000
_cell.length_b   1.000
_cell.length_c   1.000
_cell.angle_alpha   90.00
_cell.angle_beta   90.00
_cell.angle_gamma   90.00
#
_symmetry.space_group_name_H-M   'P 1'
#
loop_
_entity.id
_entity.type
_entity.pdbx_description
1 polymer ?
#
loop_
_entity_poly.entity_id
_entity_poly.type
_entity_poly.pdbx_seq_one_letter_code
_entity_poly.pdbx_strand_id
1 'polypeptide(L)' 'MYVVELQFECFDNTTVSAVDKAINGLMDALRYNGQVLGREFPIVMGDGEFFVRVVCPEQDSLHPRYHSDFVKV' A
#
# COMPACT_ATOMS: atom_id res chain seq x y z
N MET A 1 7.42 15.53 2.95
CA MET A 1 6.72 14.70 1.94
C MET A 1 7.74 13.90 1.17
N TYR A 2 7.54 12.59 1.12
CA TYR A 2 8.49 11.62 0.57
C TYR A 2 7.74 10.70 -0.40
N VAL A 3 8.27 10.53 -1.61
CA VAL A 3 7.74 9.55 -2.56
C VAL A 3 8.41 8.22 -2.30
N VAL A 4 7.63 7.18 -2.07
CA VAL A 4 8.12 5.81 -1.88
C VAL A 4 7.38 4.86 -2.81
N GLU A 5 8.04 3.77 -3.19
CA GLU A 5 7.47 2.70 -4.00
C GLU A 5 7.30 1.47 -3.10
N LEU A 6 6.07 0.97 -3.03
CA LEU A 6 5.72 -0.26 -2.32
C LEU A 6 5.67 -1.39 -3.33
N GLN A 7 6.36 -2.48 -3.01
CA GLN A 7 6.39 -3.71 -3.80
C GLN A 7 5.61 -4.80 -3.07
N PHE A 8 4.78 -5.52 -3.82
CA PHE A 8 3.97 -6.62 -3.33
C PHE A 8 4.19 -7.85 -4.20
N GLU A 9 4.40 -8.98 -3.52
CA GLU A 9 4.53 -10.30 -4.13
C GLU A 9 3.36 -11.20 -3.69
N CYS A 10 2.92 -12.08 -4.58
CA CYS A 10 1.90 -13.07 -4.25
C CYS A 10 2.54 -14.29 -3.61
N PHE A 11 2.16 -14.60 -2.36
CA PHE A 11 2.64 -15.80 -1.66
C PHE A 11 2.04 -17.10 -2.20
N ASP A 12 0.81 -17.04 -2.74
CA ASP A 12 0.10 -18.18 -3.33
C ASP A 12 -0.65 -17.74 -4.59
N ASN A 13 -1.12 -18.70 -5.38
CA ASN A 13 -1.93 -18.46 -6.56
C ASN A 13 -3.18 -17.65 -6.22
N THR A 14 -3.36 -16.55 -6.93
CA THR A 14 -4.48 -15.64 -6.71
C THR A 14 -4.90 -15.02 -8.04
N THR A 15 -5.95 -14.18 -8.00
CA THR A 15 -6.43 -13.44 -9.17
C THR A 15 -6.00 -11.99 -9.07
N VAL A 16 -5.83 -11.34 -10.23
CA VAL A 16 -5.51 -9.90 -10.31
C VAL A 16 -6.54 -9.07 -9.54
N SER A 17 -7.82 -9.42 -9.61
CA SER A 17 -8.88 -8.72 -8.88
C SER A 17 -8.77 -8.85 -7.35
N ALA A 18 -8.30 -10.00 -6.86
CA ALA A 18 -8.07 -10.19 -5.43
C ALA A 18 -6.86 -9.37 -4.95
N VAL A 19 -5.79 -9.31 -5.76
CA VAL A 19 -4.62 -8.48 -5.48
C VAL A 19 -4.99 -7.00 -5.46
N ASP A 20 -5.70 -6.53 -6.50
CA ASP A 20 -6.16 -5.13 -6.60
C ASP A 20 -6.98 -4.73 -5.37
N LYS A 21 -7.93 -5.57 -4.96
CA LYS A 21 -8.74 -5.34 -3.76
C LYS A 21 -7.90 -5.28 -2.48
N ALA A 22 -6.93 -6.18 -2.33
CA ALA A 22 -6.07 -6.24 -1.15
C ALA A 22 -5.15 -5.01 -1.04
N ILE A 23 -4.47 -4.65 -2.14
CA ILE A 23 -3.57 -3.50 -2.18
C ILE A 23 -4.37 -2.20 -1.95
N ASN A 24 -5.48 -1.99 -2.64
CA ASN A 24 -6.31 -0.80 -2.43
C ASN A 24 -6.85 -0.72 -0.99
N GLY A 25 -7.27 -1.85 -0.41
CA GLY A 25 -7.71 -1.89 0.98
C GLY A 25 -6.61 -1.48 1.97
N LEU A 26 -5.39 -1.95 1.77
CA LEU A 26 -4.23 -1.51 2.57
C LEU A 26 -3.92 -0.02 2.36
N MET A 27 -3.97 0.47 1.11
CA MET A 27 -3.72 1.88 0.82
C MET A 27 -4.76 2.79 1.47
N ASP A 28 -6.04 2.39 1.46
CA ASP A 28 -7.10 3.09 2.17
C ASP A 28 -6.86 3.10 3.69
N ALA A 29 -6.45 1.97 4.27
CA ALA A 29 -6.13 1.90 5.69
C ALA A 29 -4.98 2.82 6.08
N LEU A 30 -3.88 2.80 5.32
CA LEU A 30 -2.73 3.68 5.53
C LEU A 30 -3.09 5.16 5.32
N ARG A 31 -3.93 5.46 4.34
CA ARG A 31 -4.45 6.82 4.06
C ARG A 31 -5.30 7.32 5.21
N TYR A 32 -6.25 6.51 5.70
CA TYR A 32 -7.10 6.89 6.84
C TYR A 32 -6.31 7.00 8.14
N ASN A 33 -5.19 6.28 8.27
CA ASN A 33 -4.26 6.42 9.38
C ASN A 33 -3.26 7.58 9.21
N GLY A 34 -3.36 8.35 8.12
CA GLY A 34 -2.51 9.51 7.84
C GLY A 34 -1.07 9.17 7.43
N GLN A 35 -0.74 7.90 7.20
CA GLN A 35 0.60 7.46 6.81
C GLN A 35 0.88 7.65 5.32
N VAL A 36 -0.17 7.69 4.50
CA VAL A 36 -0.12 7.88 3.05
C VAL A 36 -1.04 9.03 2.63
N LEU A 37 -0.57 9.84 1.70
CA LEU A 37 -1.28 10.97 1.10
C LEU A 37 -1.62 10.63 -0.36
N GLY A 38 -2.84 10.98 -0.78
CA GLY A 38 -3.35 10.68 -2.13
C GLY A 38 -4.74 10.05 -2.09
N ARG A 39 -5.49 10.11 -3.19
CA ARG A 39 -6.87 9.56 -3.28
C ARG A 39 -6.97 8.33 -4.19
N GLU A 40 -6.03 8.17 -5.10
CA GLU A 40 -5.98 7.08 -6.06
C GLU A 40 -4.55 6.56 -6.09
N PHE A 41 -4.40 5.24 -6.12
CA PHE A 41 -3.11 4.56 -6.00
C PHE A 41 -2.96 3.58 -7.16
N PRO A 42 -2.41 4.03 -8.31
CA PRO A 42 -2.24 3.16 -9.46
C PRO A 42 -1.33 1.98 -9.13
N ILE A 43 -1.82 0.77 -9.40
CA ILE A 43 -1.08 -0.47 -9.23
C ILE A 43 -0.44 -0.82 -10.58
N VAL A 44 0.89 -0.88 -10.61
CA VAL A 44 1.66 -1.33 -11.77
C VAL A 44 1.98 -2.81 -11.59
N MET A 45 1.67 -3.64 -12.59
CA MET A 45 2.02 -5.06 -12.59
C MET A 45 3.23 -5.29 -13.50
N GLY A 46 4.25 -6.00 -13.02
CA GLY A 46 5.44 -6.36 -13.80
C GLY A 46 6.12 -7.59 -13.23
N ASP A 47 6.57 -8.51 -14.09
CA ASP A 47 7.34 -9.71 -13.72
C ASP A 47 6.75 -10.58 -12.57
N GLY A 48 5.43 -10.55 -12.40
CA GLY A 48 4.74 -11.30 -11.32
C GLY A 48 4.59 -10.53 -10.01
N GLU A 49 5.04 -9.27 -9.97
CA GLU A 49 5.01 -8.37 -8.83
C GLU A 49 4.08 -7.17 -9.09
N PHE A 50 3.74 -6.48 -8.01
CA PHE A 50 2.86 -5.32 -8.03
C PHE A 50 3.52 -4.14 -7.32
N PHE A 51 3.44 -2.96 -7.92
CA PHE A 51 4.08 -1.75 -7.43
C PHE A 51 3.07 -0.63 -7.26
N VAL A 52 3.20 0.13 -6.18
CA VAL A 52 2.40 1.33 -5.92
C VAL A 52 3.33 2.46 -5.48
N ARG A 53 3.22 3.61 -6.15
CA ARG A 53 3.92 4.83 -5.72
C ARG A 53 3.01 5.66 -4.84
N VAL A 54 3.47 5.96 -3.64
CA VAL A 54 2.72 6.72 -2.64
C VAL A 54 3.54 7.89 -2.10
N VAL A 55 2.84 8.89 -1.57
CA VAL A 55 3.47 10.01 -0.88
C VAL A 55 3.25 9.86 0.62
N CYS A 56 4.33 9.85 1.40
CA CYS A 56 4.29 9.85 2.85
C CYS A 56 4.54 11.27 3.40
N PRO A 57 3.90 11.67 4.51
CA PRO A 57 4.17 12.97 5.12
C PRO A 57 5.62 13.06 5.64
N GLU A 58 6.09 12.00 6.30
CA GLU A 58 7.42 11.86 6.92
C GLU A 58 8.17 10.63 6.40
N GLN A 59 9.49 10.60 6.61
CA GLN A 59 10.36 9.52 6.11
C GLN A 59 10.04 8.16 6.76
N ASP A 60 9.61 8.17 8.02
CA ASP A 60 9.29 6.97 8.81
C ASP A 60 7.79 6.70 8.90
N SER A 61 6.95 7.37 8.09
CA SER A 61 5.48 7.26 8.20
C SER A 61 4.96 5.84 8.09
N LEU A 62 5.64 4.96 7.34
CA LEU A 62 5.25 3.55 7.16
C LEU A 62 5.79 2.62 8.24
N HIS A 63 6.44 3.13 9.28
CA HIS A 63 6.97 2.29 10.35
C HIS A 63 5.80 1.60 11.10
N PRO A 64 5.85 0.27 11.32
CA PRO A 64 4.74 -0.49 11.93
C PRO A 64 4.27 0.01 13.30
N ARG A 65 5.14 0.71 14.04
CA ARG A 65 4.81 1.39 15.31
C ARG A 65 3.65 2.38 15.20
N TYR A 66 3.39 2.91 14.00
CA TYR A 66 2.33 3.87 13.73
C TYR A 66 1.04 3.21 13.23
N HIS A 67 1.03 1.90 12.99
CA HIS A 67 -0.16 1.20 12.52
C HIS A 67 -1.24 1.23 13.59
N SER A 68 -2.37 1.85 13.27
CA SER A 68 -3.59 1.66 14.04
C SER A 68 -4.12 0.23 13.87
N ASP A 69 -5.08 -0.14 14.70
CA ASP A 69 -5.69 -1.47 14.62
C ASP A 69 -6.40 -1.69 13.28
N PHE A 70 -6.81 -0.62 12.59
CA PHE A 70 -7.40 -0.70 11.25
C PHE A 70 -6.38 -1.07 10.15
N VAL A 71 -5.10 -0.73 10.34
CA VAL A 71 -4.02 -1.08 9.40
C VAL A 71 -3.52 -2.51 9.62
N LYS A 72 -3.70 -3.06 10.81
CA LYS A 72 -3.20 -4.41 11.19
C LYS A 72 -4.13 -5.56 10.76
N VAL A 73 -5.29 -5.25 10.17
CA VAL A 73 -6.36 -6.21 9.86
C VAL A 73 -6.06 -7.01 8.60
#